data_AF-A0A166WZP5-F1
#
_entry.id   AF-A0A166WZP5-F1
#
_cell.length_a   1.000
_cell.length_b   1.000
_cell.length_c   1.000
_cell.angle_alpha   90.00
_cell.angle_beta   90.00
_cell.angle_gamma   90.00
#
_symmetry.space_group_name_H-M   'P 1'
#
loop_
_entity.id
_entity.type
_entity.pdbx_description
1 polymer ?
#
loop_
_entity_poly.entity_id
_entity_poly.type
_entity_poly.pdbx_seq_one_letter_code
_entity_poly.pdbx_strand_id
1 'polypeptide(L)'
;MQAQLWITHLFAKHKLPRALRPEDEPHYQLRSVPGARIRYGVDHESYVYQLALDMDAAPGLADVMCLGSLRLLLIWTLGANFNTKFRLRGPWKWKGGYALLISDEFWTTISRRPVIFGAVLGKLGVYSG
;
A
#
# COMPACT_ATOMS: atom_id res chain seq x y z
N MET A 1 -5.79 8.93 1.22
CA MET A 1 -5.54 8.63 -0.21
C MET A 1 -6.54 9.32 -1.13
N GLN A 2 -7.85 9.18 -0.95
CA GLN A 2 -8.84 9.87 -1.81
C GLN A 2 -8.65 11.40 -1.87
N ALA A 3 -8.49 12.05 -0.72
CA ALA A 3 -8.20 13.49 -0.66
C ALA A 3 -6.90 13.87 -1.38
N GLN A 4 -5.87 13.00 -1.32
CA GLN A 4 -4.61 13.23 -2.03
C GLN A 4 -4.81 13.21 -3.54
N LEU A 5 -5.57 12.24 -4.07
CA LEU A 5 -5.92 12.17 -5.49
C LEU A 5 -6.73 13.39 -5.91
N TRP A 6 -7.75 13.77 -5.13
CA TRP A 6 -8.59 14.93 -5.42
C TRP A 6 -7.78 16.24 -5.46
N ILE A 7 -6.94 16.51 -4.46
CA ILE A 7 -6.05 17.68 -4.44
C ILE A 7 -5.09 17.66 -5.63
N THR A 8 -4.50 16.49 -5.95
CA THR A 8 -3.59 16.35 -7.10
C THR A 8 -4.32 16.64 -8.40
N HIS A 9 -5.55 16.16 -8.55
CA HIS A 9 -6.37 16.42 -9.72
C HIS A 9 -6.67 17.92 -9.92
N LEU A 10 -6.93 18.64 -8.83
CA LEU A 10 -7.23 20.07 -8.88
C LEU A 10 -6.00 20.94 -9.17
N PHE A 11 -4.89 20.70 -8.46
CA PHE A 11 -3.74 21.63 -8.46
C PHE A 11 -2.54 21.14 -9.28
N ALA A 12 -2.46 19.84 -9.56
CA ALA A 12 -1.28 19.22 -10.16
C ALA A 12 -1.66 18.11 -11.14
N LYS A 13 -2.70 18.32 -11.96
CA LYS A 13 -3.24 17.32 -12.90
C LYS A 13 -2.15 16.72 -13.80
N HIS A 14 -1.15 17.51 -14.18
CA HIS A 14 0.02 17.07 -14.97
C HIS A 14 0.89 16.01 -14.28
N LYS A 15 0.76 15.81 -12.96
CA LYS A 15 1.45 14.76 -12.20
C LYS A 15 0.68 13.43 -12.17
N LEU A 16 -0.57 13.40 -12.65
CA LEU A 16 -1.30 12.15 -12.79
C LEU A 16 -0.84 11.45 -14.08
N PRO A 17 -0.39 10.19 -14.00
CA PRO A 17 0.15 9.46 -15.15
C PRO A 17 -0.88 9.26 -16.26
N ARG A 18 -2.17 9.22 -15.92
CA ARG A 18 -3.28 8.98 -16.85
C ARG A 18 -4.59 9.55 -16.31
N ALA A 19 -5.55 9.74 -17.22
CA ALA A 19 -6.94 9.97 -16.83
C ALA A 19 -7.54 8.69 -16.21
N LEU A 20 -8.50 8.87 -15.30
CA LEU A 20 -9.28 7.77 -14.73
C LEU A 20 -10.09 7.11 -15.84
N ARG A 21 -10.03 5.77 -15.93
CA ARG A 21 -10.75 5.01 -16.95
C ARG A 21 -12.00 4.38 -16.35
N PRO A 22 -13.11 4.26 -17.12
CA PRO A 22 -14.29 3.51 -16.68
C PRO A 22 -13.98 2.06 -16.34
N GLU A 23 -12.99 1.46 -17.00
CA GLU A 23 -12.53 0.08 -16.75
C GLU A 23 -12.07 -0.15 -15.30
N ASP A 24 -11.58 0.89 -14.62
CA ASP A 24 -11.07 0.78 -13.25
C ASP A 24 -12.19 0.93 -12.20
N GLU A 25 -13.41 1.28 -12.62
CA GLU A 25 -14.57 1.50 -11.75
C GLU A 25 -14.85 0.33 -10.79
N PRO A 26 -14.77 -0.95 -11.21
CA PRO A 26 -14.99 -2.10 -10.33
C PRO A 26 -13.98 -2.22 -9.17
N HIS A 27 -12.85 -1.52 -9.21
CA HIS A 27 -11.87 -1.49 -8.12
C HIS A 27 -12.23 -0.47 -7.02
N TYR A 28 -13.15 0.46 -7.30
CA TYR A 28 -13.66 1.40 -6.30
C TYR A 28 -15.01 0.99 -5.71
N GLN A 29 -15.49 -0.20 -6.02
CA GLN A 29 -16.77 -0.70 -5.52
C GLN A 29 -16.56 -1.99 -4.73
N LEU A 30 -17.40 -2.19 -3.71
CA LEU A 30 -17.46 -3.45 -2.98
C LEU A 30 -17.98 -4.55 -3.91
N ARG A 31 -17.16 -5.59 -4.14
CA ARG A 31 -17.59 -6.79 -4.88
C ARG A 31 -18.46 -7.66 -3.97
N SER A 32 -19.75 -7.40 -3.97
CA SER A 32 -20.73 -8.17 -3.20
C SER A 32 -21.19 -9.42 -3.95
N VAL A 33 -21.34 -10.54 -3.25
CA VAL A 33 -21.96 -11.75 -3.79
C VAL A 33 -23.46 -11.55 -4.05
N PRO A 34 -24.05 -12.24 -5.05
CA PRO A 34 -25.50 -12.21 -5.25
C PRO A 34 -26.25 -12.60 -3.97
N GLY A 35 -27.21 -11.79 -3.55
CA GLY A 35 -27.99 -12.00 -2.32
C GLY A 35 -27.41 -11.36 -1.04
N ALA A 36 -26.25 -10.71 -1.11
CA ALA A 36 -25.72 -9.94 0.02
C ALA A 36 -26.64 -8.76 0.39
N ARG A 37 -26.85 -8.56 1.69
CA ARG A 37 -27.62 -7.42 2.27
C ARG A 37 -26.94 -6.08 2.00
N ILE A 38 -25.61 -6.05 2.02
CA ILE A 38 -24.81 -4.85 1.77
C ILE A 38 -24.20 -4.96 0.39
N ARG A 39 -24.55 -4.01 -0.48
CA ARG A 39 -24.06 -3.92 -1.87
C ARG A 39 -23.32 -2.61 -2.15
N TYR A 40 -23.06 -1.84 -1.10
CA TYR A 40 -22.42 -0.54 -1.16
C TYR A 40 -21.15 -0.53 -0.31
N GLY A 41 -20.27 0.43 -0.58
CA GLY A 41 -18.99 0.57 0.09
C GLY A 41 -17.84 0.17 -0.82
N VAL A 42 -16.67 -0.01 -0.22
CA VAL A 42 -15.42 -0.32 -0.91
C VAL A 42 -14.65 -1.37 -0.14
N ASP A 43 -13.95 -2.25 -0.85
CA ASP A 43 -12.88 -3.03 -0.23
C ASP A 43 -11.69 -2.11 0.00
N HIS A 44 -11.34 -1.84 1.26
CA HIS A 44 -10.33 -0.82 1.60
C HIS A 44 -8.98 -1.10 0.95
N GLU A 45 -8.54 -2.36 0.95
CA GLU A 45 -7.24 -2.75 0.40
C GLU A 45 -7.16 -2.51 -1.10
N SER A 46 -8.16 -2.97 -1.86
CA SER A 46 -8.23 -2.77 -3.32
C SER A 46 -8.43 -1.30 -3.68
N TYR A 47 -9.30 -0.61 -2.95
CA TYR A 47 -9.63 0.80 -3.16
C TYR A 47 -8.39 1.69 -3.01
N VAL A 48 -7.67 1.53 -1.90
CA VAL A 48 -6.49 2.35 -1.62
C VAL A 48 -5.35 2.03 -2.59
N TYR A 49 -5.19 0.77 -2.98
CA TYR A 49 -4.19 0.37 -3.97
C TYR A 49 -4.50 0.97 -5.35
N GLN A 50 -5.76 0.94 -5.79
CA GLN A 50 -6.17 1.56 -7.05
C GLN A 50 -5.85 3.05 -7.05
N LEU A 51 -6.20 3.78 -5.99
CA LEU A 51 -5.86 5.19 -5.83
C LEU A 51 -4.35 5.45 -5.93
N ALA A 52 -3.52 4.53 -5.42
CA ALA A 52 -2.07 4.64 -5.51
C ALA A 52 -1.57 4.44 -6.95
N LEU A 53 -2.15 3.49 -7.70
CA LEU A 53 -1.84 3.30 -9.12
C LEU A 53 -2.18 4.55 -9.93
N ASP A 54 -3.35 5.15 -9.69
CA ASP A 54 -3.80 6.34 -10.44
C ASP A 54 -2.96 7.58 -10.17
N MET A 55 -2.21 7.62 -9.06
CA MET A 55 -1.30 8.70 -8.69
C MET A 55 0.16 8.40 -9.02
N ASP A 56 0.50 7.28 -9.65
CA ASP A 56 1.89 6.76 -9.75
C ASP A 56 2.60 6.70 -8.37
N ALA A 57 1.85 6.36 -7.34
CA ALA A 57 2.30 6.32 -5.95
C ALA A 57 2.54 4.90 -5.45
N ALA A 58 2.17 3.87 -6.22
CA ALA A 58 2.40 2.47 -5.89
C ALA A 58 3.86 2.07 -6.18
N PRO A 59 4.72 1.86 -5.15
CA PRO A 59 6.10 1.44 -5.39
C PRO A 59 6.13 -0.01 -5.90
N GLY A 60 6.89 -0.26 -6.96
CA GLY A 60 7.16 -1.59 -7.48
C GLY A 60 8.28 -2.30 -6.74
N LEU A 61 8.51 -3.57 -7.07
CA LEU A 61 9.58 -4.37 -6.46
C LEU A 61 10.96 -3.70 -6.65
N ALA A 62 11.25 -3.19 -7.84
CA ALA A 62 12.51 -2.51 -8.13
C ALA A 62 12.71 -1.23 -7.27
N ASP A 63 11.66 -0.43 -7.08
CA ASP A 63 11.71 0.78 -6.25
C ASP A 63 12.05 0.42 -4.79
N VAL A 64 11.47 -0.67 -4.27
CA VAL A 64 11.69 -1.14 -2.89
C VAL A 64 13.06 -1.77 -2.72
N MET A 65 13.51 -2.56 -3.69
CA MET A 65 14.84 -3.18 -3.69
C MET A 65 15.95 -2.15 -3.75
N CYS A 66 15.77 -1.06 -4.50
CA CYS A 66 16.73 0.05 -4.56
C CYS A 66 16.96 0.74 -3.19
N LEU A 67 15.99 0.63 -2.27
CA LEU A 67 16.11 1.16 -0.91
C LEU A 67 16.90 0.25 0.04
N GLY A 68 17.27 -0.96 -0.39
CA GLY A 68 18.27 -1.80 0.29
C GLY A 68 17.87 -2.38 1.65
N SER A 69 16.58 -2.37 2.01
CA SER A 69 16.10 -2.83 3.33
C SER A 69 15.23 -4.07 3.23
N LEU A 70 15.71 -5.19 3.77
CA LEU A 70 14.94 -6.44 3.86
C LEU A 70 13.67 -6.26 4.70
N ARG A 71 13.77 -5.49 5.78
CA ARG A 71 12.63 -5.14 6.63
C ARG A 71 11.57 -4.37 5.84
N LEU A 72 11.99 -3.40 5.02
CA LEU A 72 11.06 -2.70 4.14
C LEU A 72 10.43 -3.64 3.11
N LEU A 73 11.19 -4.55 2.51
CA LEU A 73 10.70 -5.51 1.53
C LEU A 73 9.62 -6.43 2.13
N LEU A 74 9.86 -6.95 3.34
CA LEU A 74 8.88 -7.77 4.07
C LEU A 74 7.63 -6.96 4.42
N ILE A 75 7.79 -5.72 4.85
CA ILE A 75 6.66 -4.85 5.18
C ILE A 75 5.84 -4.48 3.93
N TRP A 76 6.52 -4.19 2.83
CA TRP A 76 5.91 -3.90 1.54
C TRP A 76 5.10 -5.09 1.00
N THR A 77 5.67 -6.30 1.03
CA THR A 77 5.03 -7.53 0.53
C THR A 77 3.93 -8.09 1.44
N LEU A 78 4.14 -8.13 2.76
CA LEU A 78 3.24 -8.85 3.69
C LEU A 78 2.30 -7.93 4.48
N GLY A 79 2.60 -6.63 4.53
CA GLY A 79 1.77 -5.64 5.22
C GLY A 79 0.53 -5.24 4.45
N ALA A 80 -0.46 -4.68 5.15
CA ALA A 80 -1.61 -4.04 4.53
C ALA A 80 -1.21 -2.81 3.68
N ASN A 81 -2.14 -2.30 2.87
CA ASN A 81 -1.96 -1.13 2.02
C ASN A 81 -2.05 0.18 2.82
N PHE A 82 -1.07 0.38 3.70
CA PHE A 82 -0.93 1.61 4.47
C PHE A 82 -0.61 2.80 3.56
N ASN A 83 -1.19 3.96 3.85
CA ASN A 83 -0.90 5.20 3.11
C ASN A 83 0.61 5.51 3.07
N THR A 84 1.34 5.20 4.14
CA THR A 84 2.79 5.39 4.22
C THR A 84 3.58 4.65 3.13
N LYS A 85 3.14 3.45 2.71
CA LYS A 85 3.76 2.71 1.58
C LYS A 85 3.72 3.55 0.29
N PHE A 86 2.59 4.20 0.06
CA PHE A 86 2.35 5.04 -1.11
C PHE A 86 2.94 6.45 -0.98
N ARG A 87 3.71 6.72 0.08
CA ARG A 87 4.50 7.94 0.25
C ARG A 87 5.98 7.75 -0.01
N LEU A 88 6.39 6.57 -0.49
CA LEU A 88 7.77 6.33 -0.96
C LEU A 88 8.02 6.88 -2.37
N ARG A 89 6.96 6.98 -3.17
CA ARG A 89 6.96 7.42 -4.57
C ARG A 89 5.73 8.33 -4.83
N GLY A 90 5.71 8.98 -5.99
CA GLY A 90 4.56 9.72 -6.49
C GLY A 90 4.51 11.18 -6.01
N PRO A 91 3.42 11.89 -6.31
CA PRO A 91 3.28 13.33 -6.05
C PRO A 91 3.26 13.68 -4.56
N TRP A 92 2.96 12.70 -3.69
CA TRP A 92 2.92 12.84 -2.23
C TRP A 92 4.10 12.17 -1.53
N LYS A 93 5.22 11.98 -2.24
CA LYS A 93 6.44 11.41 -1.65
C LYS A 93 6.84 12.19 -0.40
N TRP A 94 7.08 11.46 0.69
CA TRP A 94 7.46 12.05 1.98
C TRP A 94 8.76 11.44 2.47
N LYS A 95 9.73 12.31 2.80
CA LYS A 95 11.07 11.90 3.26
C LYS A 95 11.03 10.98 4.50
N GLY A 96 10.06 11.20 5.41
CA GLY A 96 9.89 10.38 6.61
C GLY A 96 9.21 9.03 6.38
N GLY A 97 8.65 8.78 5.19
CA GLY A 97 7.88 7.56 4.91
C GLY A 97 8.72 6.29 5.01
N TYR A 98 9.98 6.35 4.57
CA TYR A 98 10.91 5.23 4.70
C TYR A 98 11.18 4.89 6.17
N ALA A 99 11.62 5.88 6.97
CA ALA A 99 11.95 5.70 8.38
C ALA A 99 10.75 5.18 9.19
N LEU A 100 9.54 5.67 8.87
CA LEU A 100 8.32 5.22 9.52
C LEU A 100 7.97 3.77 9.13
N LEU A 101 8.09 3.39 7.86
CA LEU A 101 7.79 2.00 7.46
C LEU A 101 8.73 0.99 8.09
N ILE A 102 10.01 1.33 8.27
CA ILE A 102 10.96 0.43 8.94
C ILE A 102 10.92 0.54 10.46
N SER A 103 10.00 1.33 11.04
CA SER A 103 9.87 1.47 12.49
C SER A 103 9.36 0.19 13.15
N ASP A 104 9.54 0.07 14.47
CA ASP A 104 9.05 -1.05 15.25
C ASP A 104 7.52 -1.16 15.26
N GLU A 105 6.82 -0.05 15.11
CA GLU A 105 5.36 -0.03 15.03
C GLU A 105 4.84 -0.81 13.81
N PHE A 106 5.38 -0.54 12.62
CA PHE A 106 4.98 -1.25 11.40
C PHE A 106 5.48 -2.69 11.37
N TRP A 107 6.70 -2.93 11.87
CA TRP A 107 7.25 -4.27 11.94
C TRP A 107 6.46 -5.18 12.86
N THR A 108 6.14 -4.73 14.07
CA THR A 108 5.36 -5.51 15.04
C THR A 108 3.97 -5.84 14.51
N THR A 109 3.36 -4.95 13.73
CA THR A 109 2.05 -5.20 13.11
C THR A 109 2.07 -6.43 12.19
N ILE A 110 3.19 -6.67 11.50
CA ILE A 110 3.31 -7.76 10.53
C ILE A 110 3.90 -9.01 11.20
N SER A 111 4.85 -8.83 12.12
CA SER A 111 5.51 -9.94 12.82
C SER A 111 4.63 -10.65 13.84
N ARG A 112 3.54 -10.01 14.30
CA ARG A 112 2.52 -10.63 15.15
C ARG A 112 1.82 -11.84 14.52
N ARG A 113 1.99 -12.11 13.21
CA ARG A 113 1.41 -13.27 12.52
C ARG A 113 2.25 -14.53 12.79
N PRO A 114 1.85 -15.39 13.76
CA PRO A 114 2.74 -16.40 14.34
C PRO A 114 3.15 -17.48 13.34
N VAL A 115 2.28 -17.81 12.39
CA VAL A 115 2.52 -18.87 11.40
C VAL A 115 3.59 -18.45 10.38
N ILE A 116 3.58 -17.20 9.92
CA ILE A 116 4.54 -16.72 8.92
C ILE A 116 5.89 -16.38 9.58
N PHE A 117 5.86 -15.73 10.75
CA PHE A 117 7.09 -15.26 11.40
C PHE A 117 7.74 -16.29 12.32
N GLY A 118 6.95 -17.14 12.98
CA GLY A 118 7.46 -18.21 13.84
C GLY A 118 8.03 -19.39 13.06
N ALA A 119 7.43 -19.78 11.92
CA ALA A 119 7.86 -20.96 11.18
C ALA A 119 8.89 -20.68 10.06
N VAL A 120 8.80 -19.53 9.37
CA VAL A 120 9.59 -19.23 8.17
C VAL A 120 10.75 -18.27 8.46
N LEU A 121 10.51 -17.15 9.14
CA LEU A 121 11.53 -16.12 9.40
C LEU A 121 12.42 -16.40 10.61
N GLY A 122 11.92 -17.14 11.61
CA GLY A 122 12.76 -17.66 12.71
C GLY A 122 13.88 -18.58 12.23
N LYS A 123 13.66 -19.35 11.14
CA LYS A 123 14.69 -20.19 10.51
C LYS A 123 15.74 -19.42 9.70
N LEU A 124 15.42 -18.19 9.28
CA LEU A 124 16.29 -17.32 8.49
C LEU A 124 17.13 -16.36 9.36
N GLY A 125 17.02 -16.43 10.70
CA GLY A 125 17.78 -15.56 11.61
C GLY A 125 17.35 -14.10 11.60
N VAL A 126 16.20 -13.76 11.01
CA VAL A 126 15.69 -12.38 10.85
C VAL A 126 14.83 -11.95 12.05
N TYR A 127 14.60 -12.86 13.01
CA TYR A 127 13.74 -12.64 14.16
C TYR A 127 14.45 -13.13 15.44
N SER A 128 14.99 -12.20 16.25
CA SER A 128 15.32 -12.46 17.65
C SER A 128 14.19 -11.88 18.50
N GLY A 129 13.47 -12.75 19.21
CA GLY A 129 12.50 -12.33 20.22
C GLY A 129 13.15 -11.59 21.37
#